data_AF-A0A936FSI6-F1
#
_entry.id   AF-A0A936FSI6-F1
#
_cell.length_a   1.000
_cell.length_b   1.000
_cell.length_c   1.000
_cell.angle_alpha   90.00
_cell.angle_beta   90.00
_cell.angle_gamma   90.00
#
_symmetry.space_group_name_H-M   'P 1'
#
loop_
_entity.id
_entity.type
_entity.pdbx_description
1 polymer ?
#
loop_
_entity_poly.entity_id
_entity_poly.type
_entity_poly.pdbx_seq_one_letter_code
_entity_poly.pdbx_strand_id
1 'polypeptide(L)'
;MCYTGGYWLEDTKADVIPGSMNLINHTDSSFIKILEKDGVYGGIQSILMLPTPEKEDKEFYVFNFANDTFHLYFDDFAYTKVSFDSSHFYVEEKCKIVTNGKSFSSAYLTACRHGNGRDWWVFAIEYGNKFGHLFLFTKDGIVQDNEILLGGIIIDSINDAVACFTNDGQKLAIYNFENGLWLYDFNRCTGE
;
A
#
# COMPACT_ATOMS: atom_id res chain seq x y z
N MET A 1 -16.87 7.98 -4.62
CA MET A 1 -15.45 8.13 -5.04
C MET A 1 -14.74 8.83 -3.90
N CYS A 2 -13.60 8.30 -3.45
CA CYS A 2 -12.82 8.76 -2.31
C CYS A 2 -11.39 9.04 -2.80
N TYR A 3 -10.71 10.02 -2.22
CA TYR A 3 -9.35 10.42 -2.56
C TYR A 3 -8.47 10.46 -1.31
N THR A 4 -7.16 10.38 -1.49
CA THR A 4 -6.19 10.58 -0.42
C THR A 4 -4.88 11.14 -0.96
N GLY A 5 -4.33 12.12 -0.25
CA GLY A 5 -2.92 12.50 -0.35
C GLY A 5 -2.01 11.66 0.55
N GLY A 6 -2.59 10.76 1.36
CA GLY A 6 -1.93 9.78 2.23
C GLY A 6 -1.97 10.07 3.72
N TYR A 7 -2.25 11.31 4.15
CA TYR A 7 -2.44 11.60 5.58
C TYR A 7 -3.89 11.48 6.05
N TRP A 8 -4.87 11.79 5.20
CA TRP A 8 -6.31 11.60 5.45
C TRP A 8 -7.06 11.19 4.18
N LEU A 9 -8.34 10.87 4.32
CA LEU A 9 -9.24 10.61 3.20
C LEU A 9 -10.15 11.81 2.94
N GLU A 10 -10.48 12.04 1.69
CA GLU A 10 -11.38 13.10 1.24
C GLU A 10 -12.52 12.51 0.42
N ASP A 11 -13.71 13.09 0.58
CA ASP A 11 -14.87 12.73 -0.23
C ASP A 11 -14.86 13.45 -1.60
N THR A 12 -15.94 13.27 -2.38
CA THR A 12 -16.06 13.90 -3.72
C THR A 12 -16.12 15.43 -3.71
N LYS A 13 -16.30 16.06 -2.55
CA LYS A 13 -16.33 17.52 -2.38
C LYS A 13 -15.00 18.05 -1.84
N ALA A 14 -14.00 17.19 -1.69
CA ALA A 14 -12.73 17.48 -1.02
C ALA A 14 -12.90 17.78 0.48
N ASP A 15 -14.00 17.33 1.09
CA ASP A 15 -14.17 17.41 2.55
C ASP A 15 -13.44 16.24 3.21
N VAL A 16 -12.72 16.51 4.30
CA VAL A 16 -12.02 15.47 5.07
C VAL A 16 -13.03 14.49 5.68
N ILE A 17 -12.85 13.21 5.40
CA ILE A 17 -13.70 12.14 5.94
C ILE A 17 -13.46 12.03 7.45
N PRO A 18 -14.50 12.15 8.30
CA PRO A 18 -14.35 12.05 9.74
C PRO A 18 -13.63 10.78 10.19
N GLY A 19 -12.69 10.94 11.13
CA GLY A 19 -11.88 9.83 11.67
C GLY A 19 -10.68 9.43 10.82
N SER A 20 -10.59 9.86 9.56
CA SER A 20 -9.51 9.46 8.63
C SER A 20 -8.17 10.15 8.87
N MET A 21 -8.12 11.25 9.62
CA MET A 21 -6.87 11.98 9.83
C MET A 21 -5.80 11.10 10.49
N ASN A 22 -4.57 11.22 9.98
CA ASN A 22 -3.39 10.45 10.37
C ASN A 22 -3.49 8.94 10.04
N LEU A 23 -3.64 8.62 8.75
CA LEU A 23 -3.68 7.24 8.22
C LEU A 23 -2.36 6.46 8.36
N ILE A 24 -1.29 7.13 8.76
CA ILE A 24 0.10 6.65 8.78
C ILE A 24 0.65 6.51 10.21
N ASN A 25 -0.17 6.80 11.22
CA ASN A 25 0.19 6.79 12.63
C ASN A 25 1.46 7.60 12.96
N HIS A 26 1.60 8.78 12.36
CA HIS A 26 2.70 9.70 12.66
C HIS A 26 2.48 10.36 14.02
N THR A 27 3.52 10.47 14.83
CA THR A 27 3.45 10.97 16.21
C THR A 27 4.29 12.22 16.45
N ASP A 28 5.24 12.56 15.57
CA ASP A 28 6.03 13.79 15.71
C ASP A 28 5.16 15.05 15.52
N SER A 29 4.85 15.69 16.65
CA SER A 29 4.09 16.94 16.74
C SER A 29 4.63 18.11 15.90
N SER A 30 5.93 18.12 15.58
CA SER A 30 6.55 19.17 14.76
C SER A 30 6.11 19.04 13.31
N PHE A 31 6.00 17.81 12.82
CA PHE A 31 5.65 17.50 11.46
C PHE A 31 4.15 17.34 11.24
N ILE A 32 3.39 16.92 12.27
CA ILE A 32 1.92 16.87 12.19
C ILE A 32 1.35 18.20 11.69
N LYS A 33 1.89 19.35 12.13
CA LYS A 33 1.42 20.68 11.65
C LYS A 33 1.65 20.92 10.16
N ILE A 34 2.69 20.31 9.59
CA ILE A 34 2.98 20.39 8.16
C ILE A 34 2.02 19.47 7.41
N LEU A 35 1.85 18.24 7.88
CA LEU A 35 0.91 17.26 7.31
C LEU A 35 -0.54 17.75 7.37
N GLU A 36 -0.93 18.42 8.46
CA GLU A 36 -2.26 18.97 8.64
C GLU A 36 -2.58 20.15 7.71
N LYS A 37 -1.57 20.72 7.05
CA LYS A 37 -1.75 21.86 6.16
C LYS A 37 -2.35 21.46 4.80
N ASP A 38 -1.96 20.32 4.26
CA ASP A 38 -2.36 19.86 2.92
C ASP A 38 -2.73 18.38 2.83
N GLY A 39 -2.52 17.59 3.88
CA GLY A 39 -2.91 16.18 3.94
C GLY A 39 -2.05 15.27 3.10
N VAL A 40 -0.92 15.78 2.60
CA VAL A 40 -0.05 15.06 1.70
C VAL A 40 1.02 14.32 2.49
N TYR A 41 1.06 13.01 2.30
CA TYR A 41 2.12 12.17 2.81
C TYR A 41 2.25 10.88 2.01
N GLY A 42 3.47 10.53 1.67
CA GLY A 42 3.74 9.31 0.93
C GLY A 42 4.88 9.50 -0.05
N GLY A 43 5.10 8.47 -0.86
CA GLY A 43 6.03 8.51 -1.98
C GLY A 43 5.33 8.20 -3.30
N ILE A 44 6.15 7.93 -4.32
CA ILE A 44 5.77 7.98 -5.74
C ILE A 44 4.78 6.85 -6.13
N GLN A 45 4.71 5.79 -5.32
CA GLN A 45 3.78 4.68 -5.46
C GLN A 45 3.65 3.94 -4.11
N SER A 46 3.07 4.58 -3.09
CA SER A 46 3.05 4.06 -1.72
C SER A 46 1.67 3.99 -1.08
N ILE A 47 0.61 4.29 -1.83
CA ILE A 47 -0.76 4.23 -1.36
C ILE A 47 -1.59 3.48 -2.40
N LEU A 48 -2.40 2.53 -1.94
CA LEU A 48 -3.21 1.69 -2.80
C LEU A 48 -4.59 1.49 -2.16
N MET A 49 -5.66 1.78 -2.90
CA MET A 49 -7.02 1.46 -2.46
C MET A 49 -7.53 0.23 -3.21
N LEU A 50 -7.99 -0.79 -2.48
CA LEU A 50 -8.60 -1.98 -3.06
C LEU A 50 -9.97 -2.26 -2.42
N PRO A 51 -10.99 -2.61 -3.22
CA PRO A 51 -12.27 -3.05 -2.68
C PRO A 51 -12.11 -4.38 -1.95
N THR A 52 -12.84 -4.53 -0.84
CA THR A 52 -12.85 -5.80 -0.10
C THR A 52 -13.49 -6.90 -0.95
N PRO A 53 -12.82 -8.05 -1.14
CA PRO A 53 -13.43 -9.20 -1.81
C PRO A 53 -14.81 -9.54 -1.21
N GLU A 54 -15.80 -9.80 -2.07
CA GLU A 54 -17.19 -10.08 -1.70
C GLU A 54 -17.99 -8.90 -1.08
N LYS A 55 -17.38 -7.71 -0.94
CA LYS A 55 -18.02 -6.48 -0.42
C LYS A 55 -17.62 -5.22 -1.20
N GLU A 56 -17.35 -5.38 -2.50
CA GLU A 56 -16.76 -4.32 -3.33
C GLU A 56 -17.64 -3.04 -3.41
N ASP A 57 -18.94 -3.16 -3.16
CA ASP A 57 -19.92 -2.07 -3.18
C ASP A 57 -20.12 -1.37 -1.82
N LYS A 58 -19.42 -1.80 -0.77
CA LYS A 58 -19.64 -1.35 0.62
C LYS A 58 -18.37 -1.10 1.42
N GLU A 59 -17.24 -1.68 1.01
CA GLU A 59 -16.03 -1.67 1.82
C GLU A 59 -14.78 -1.68 0.95
N PHE A 60 -13.76 -0.92 1.37
CA PHE A 60 -12.43 -0.94 0.77
C PHE A 60 -11.36 -0.77 1.84
N TYR A 61 -10.15 -1.16 1.47
CA TYR A 61 -8.94 -0.99 2.27
C TYR A 61 -8.05 0.03 1.59
N VAL A 62 -7.44 0.90 2.39
CA VAL A 62 -6.36 1.81 2.00
C VAL A 62 -5.10 1.19 2.54
N PHE A 63 -4.29 0.61 1.66
CA PHE A 63 -2.96 0.09 1.97
C PHE A 63 -1.93 1.19 1.85
N ASN A 64 -1.10 1.29 2.87
CA ASN A 64 0.00 2.24 3.00
C ASN A 64 0.99 1.66 4.02
N PHE A 65 1.74 2.54 4.66
CA PHE A 65 2.74 2.19 5.65
C PHE A 65 2.57 3.09 6.87
N ALA A 66 2.81 2.53 8.05
CA ALA A 66 3.06 3.36 9.22
C ALA A 66 4.41 4.06 9.04
N ASN A 67 4.51 5.30 9.49
CA ASN A 67 5.80 5.99 9.45
C ASN A 67 5.82 7.20 10.38
N ASP A 68 6.85 7.26 11.22
CA ASP A 68 7.07 8.36 12.16
C ASP A 68 8.24 9.29 11.75
N THR A 69 8.81 9.10 10.56
CA THR A 69 10.00 9.83 10.10
C THR A 69 9.85 10.32 8.65
N PHE A 70 10.76 11.15 8.13
CA PHE A 70 10.78 11.53 6.71
C PHE A 70 12.03 10.95 6.03
N HIS A 71 11.95 9.68 5.66
CA HIS A 71 13.02 8.95 4.98
C HIS A 71 12.58 8.40 3.63
N LEU A 72 13.52 7.85 2.86
CA LEU A 72 13.24 7.12 1.62
C LEU A 72 12.57 5.75 1.87
N TYR A 73 12.33 5.42 3.14
CA TYR A 73 11.64 4.23 3.59
C TYR A 73 10.51 4.61 4.55
N PHE A 74 9.57 3.69 4.67
CA PHE A 74 8.51 3.70 5.65
C PHE A 74 8.71 2.56 6.64
N ASP A 75 8.09 2.69 7.80
CA ASP A 75 7.99 1.59 8.75
C ASP A 75 6.93 0.59 8.26
N ASP A 76 6.51 -0.29 9.15
CA ASP A 76 5.66 -1.44 8.86
C ASP A 76 4.49 -1.19 7.89
N PHE A 77 4.21 -2.20 7.05
CA PHE A 77 3.05 -2.21 6.16
C PHE A 77 1.76 -2.16 6.99
N ALA A 78 0.83 -1.33 6.57
CA ALA A 78 -0.39 -1.06 7.31
C ALA A 78 -1.60 -0.90 6.37
N TYR A 79 -2.79 -0.95 6.96
CA TYR A 79 -4.00 -0.60 6.25
C TYR A 79 -4.96 0.22 7.09
N THR A 80 -5.83 0.97 6.41
CA THR A 80 -7.05 1.54 6.96
C THR A 80 -8.25 0.91 6.27
N LYS A 81 -9.19 0.37 7.06
CA LYS A 81 -10.44 -0.22 6.60
C LYS A 81 -11.54 0.83 6.60
N VAL A 82 -12.24 0.96 5.47
CA VAL A 82 -13.30 1.94 5.28
C VAL A 82 -14.56 1.26 4.78
N SER A 83 -15.66 1.43 5.49
CA SER A 83 -16.99 1.10 4.98
C SER A 83 -17.66 2.35 4.41
N PHE A 84 -18.62 2.19 3.52
CA PHE A 84 -19.35 3.31 2.95
C PHE A 84 -20.78 2.94 2.58
N ASP A 85 -21.63 3.96 2.58
CA ASP A 85 -22.98 3.89 2.04
C ASP A 85 -23.16 4.94 0.94
N SER A 86 -24.41 5.18 0.53
CA SER A 86 -24.75 6.16 -0.51
C SER A 86 -24.30 7.61 -0.22
N SER A 87 -24.04 7.95 1.03
CA SER A 87 -23.87 9.33 1.50
C SER A 87 -22.62 9.54 2.35
N HIS A 88 -22.10 8.51 3.02
CA HIS A 88 -21.00 8.65 3.97
C HIS A 88 -19.97 7.53 3.87
N PHE A 89 -18.78 7.85 4.36
CA PHE A 89 -17.68 6.91 4.61
C PHE A 89 -17.44 6.80 6.11
N TYR A 90 -17.07 5.61 6.56
CA TYR A 90 -16.81 5.29 7.95
C TYR A 90 -15.45 4.59 8.07
N VAL A 91 -14.55 5.17 8.86
CA VAL A 91 -13.24 4.57 9.16
C VAL A 91 -13.43 3.55 10.26
N GLU A 92 -13.39 2.26 9.90
CA GLU A 92 -13.64 1.13 10.81
C GLU A 92 -12.39 0.72 11.58
N GLU A 93 -11.25 0.66 10.88
CA GLU A 93 -9.94 0.38 11.46
C GLU A 93 -8.94 1.35 10.83
N LYS A 94 -8.11 2.02 11.63
CA LYS A 94 -7.15 3.02 11.12
C LYS A 94 -5.71 2.58 11.39
N CYS A 95 -4.88 2.66 10.36
CA CYS A 95 -3.45 2.35 10.40
C CYS A 95 -3.14 1.05 11.16
N LYS A 96 -3.89 -0.02 10.86
CA LYS A 96 -3.65 -1.32 11.44
C LYS A 96 -2.38 -1.91 10.85
N ILE A 97 -1.40 -2.09 11.74
CA ILE A 97 -0.09 -2.63 11.43
C ILE A 97 -0.20 -4.12 11.06
N VAL A 98 0.42 -4.50 9.95
CA VAL A 98 0.44 -5.88 9.41
C VAL A 98 1.78 -6.55 9.66
N THR A 99 2.88 -5.85 9.42
CA THR A 99 4.25 -6.33 9.67
C THR A 99 4.79 -5.80 11.00
N ASN A 100 5.90 -6.33 11.51
CA ASN A 100 6.49 -5.82 12.75
C ASN A 100 8.01 -5.66 12.62
N GLY A 101 8.49 -4.43 12.74
CA GLY A 101 9.91 -4.09 12.69
C GLY A 101 10.52 -4.24 11.29
N LYS A 102 9.71 -4.09 10.24
CA LYS A 102 10.15 -4.08 8.84
C LYS A 102 10.30 -2.63 8.35
N SER A 103 11.11 -2.45 7.30
CA SER A 103 11.28 -1.15 6.64
C SER A 103 11.02 -1.30 5.15
N PHE A 104 9.99 -0.61 4.65
CA PHE A 104 9.54 -0.69 3.27
C PHE A 104 10.01 0.50 2.46
N SER A 105 10.23 0.30 1.16
CA SER A 105 10.51 1.41 0.23
C SER A 105 9.30 2.34 0.16
N SER A 106 9.55 3.65 0.02
CA SER A 106 8.48 4.63 -0.22
C SER A 106 7.91 4.61 -1.65
N ALA A 107 8.05 3.48 -2.35
CA ALA A 107 7.55 3.24 -3.69
C ALA A 107 7.16 1.75 -3.86
N TYR A 108 6.83 1.35 -5.10
CA TYR A 108 6.60 -0.04 -5.51
C TYR A 108 5.36 -0.74 -4.93
N LEU A 109 4.47 -0.04 -4.21
CA LEU A 109 3.23 -0.63 -3.72
C LEU A 109 2.26 -0.87 -4.88
N THR A 110 1.96 -2.12 -5.17
CA THR A 110 1.08 -2.50 -6.29
C THR A 110 0.28 -3.75 -5.97
N ALA A 111 -0.68 -4.10 -6.83
CA ALA A 111 -1.50 -5.28 -6.64
C ALA A 111 -1.98 -5.89 -7.95
N CYS A 112 -2.34 -7.17 -7.89
CA CYS A 112 -3.09 -7.84 -8.94
C CYS A 112 -4.15 -8.77 -8.37
N ARG A 113 -5.11 -9.19 -9.20
CA ARG A 113 -6.15 -10.11 -8.78
C ARG A 113 -5.59 -11.53 -8.65
N HIS A 114 -5.87 -12.17 -7.51
CA HIS A 114 -5.53 -13.57 -7.26
C HIS A 114 -6.18 -14.51 -8.30
N GLY A 115 -5.58 -15.69 -8.48
CA GLY A 115 -6.02 -16.79 -9.33
C GLY A 115 -7.52 -17.07 -9.32
N ASN A 116 -8.12 -17.02 -8.14
CA ASN A 116 -9.53 -17.29 -7.88
C ASN A 116 -10.51 -16.20 -8.36
N GLY A 117 -10.01 -15.06 -8.85
CA GLY A 117 -10.80 -13.97 -9.40
C GLY A 117 -11.52 -13.09 -8.37
N ARG A 118 -11.31 -13.29 -7.07
CA ARG A 118 -11.93 -12.49 -6.00
C ARG A 118 -10.91 -11.80 -5.12
N ASP A 119 -9.90 -12.54 -4.66
CA ASP A 119 -8.90 -12.01 -3.73
C ASP A 119 -7.82 -11.22 -4.46
N TRP A 120 -6.98 -10.52 -3.72
CA TRP A 120 -5.88 -9.73 -4.29
C TRP A 120 -4.53 -10.20 -3.74
N TRP A 121 -3.52 -10.14 -4.59
CA TRP A 121 -2.14 -10.05 -4.16
C TRP A 121 -1.77 -8.58 -4.03
N VAL A 122 -1.23 -8.17 -2.89
CA VAL A 122 -0.62 -6.85 -2.68
C VAL A 122 0.88 -7.03 -2.53
N PHE A 123 1.66 -6.26 -3.26
CA PHE A 123 3.10 -6.36 -3.31
C PHE A 123 3.77 -5.08 -2.80
N ALA A 124 4.77 -5.22 -1.94
CA ALA A 124 5.63 -4.14 -1.47
C ALA A 124 7.09 -4.62 -1.37
N ILE A 125 8.05 -3.69 -1.34
CA ILE A 125 9.49 -4.00 -1.34
C ILE A 125 10.11 -3.49 -0.05
N GLU A 126 10.96 -4.30 0.61
CA GLU A 126 11.79 -3.81 1.72
C GLU A 126 12.87 -2.86 1.21
N TYR A 127 13.04 -1.72 1.88
CA TYR A 127 14.07 -0.74 1.52
C TYR A 127 15.45 -1.20 1.98
N GLY A 128 16.46 -1.05 1.12
CA GLY A 128 17.84 -1.43 1.44
C GLY A 128 18.04 -2.93 1.61
N ASN A 129 17.10 -3.74 1.11
CA ASN A 129 17.15 -5.20 1.20
C ASN A 129 16.83 -5.84 -0.16
N LYS A 130 16.92 -7.18 -0.19
CA LYS A 130 16.69 -8.04 -1.36
C LYS A 130 15.34 -8.74 -1.34
N PHE A 131 14.45 -8.32 -0.45
CA PHE A 131 13.17 -8.96 -0.21
C PHE A 131 12.00 -8.08 -0.62
N GLY A 132 11.02 -8.71 -1.24
CA GLY A 132 9.68 -8.18 -1.39
C GLY A 132 8.72 -8.95 -0.50
N HIS A 133 7.55 -8.37 -0.28
CA HIS A 133 6.44 -8.99 0.43
C HIS A 133 5.25 -9.11 -0.49
N LEU A 134 4.64 -10.29 -0.48
CA LEU A 134 3.42 -10.59 -1.20
C LEU A 134 2.31 -10.93 -0.19
N PHE A 135 1.42 -9.98 0.03
CA PHE A 135 0.31 -10.12 0.97
C PHE A 135 -0.94 -10.66 0.26
N LEU A 136 -1.59 -11.66 0.85
CA LEU A 136 -2.89 -12.15 0.37
C LEU A 136 -4.03 -11.36 1.03
N PHE A 137 -4.73 -10.54 0.26
CA PHE A 137 -5.89 -9.78 0.71
C PHE A 137 -7.19 -10.47 0.31
N THR A 138 -7.95 -10.90 1.31
CA THR A 138 -9.23 -11.60 1.17
C THR A 138 -10.35 -10.81 1.82
N LYS A 139 -11.58 -11.36 1.82
CA LYS A 139 -12.72 -10.78 2.54
C LYS A 139 -12.49 -10.61 4.06
N ASP A 140 -11.53 -11.36 4.62
CA ASP A 140 -11.19 -11.35 6.04
C ASP A 140 -9.98 -10.43 6.34
N GLY A 141 -9.51 -9.66 5.35
CA GLY A 141 -8.34 -8.79 5.44
C GLY A 141 -7.06 -9.44 4.89
N ILE A 142 -5.90 -9.00 5.38
CA ILE A 142 -4.62 -9.65 5.07
C ILE A 142 -4.51 -10.95 5.85
N VAL A 143 -4.41 -12.08 5.15
CA VAL A 143 -4.36 -13.42 5.76
C VAL A 143 -3.02 -14.12 5.60
N GLN A 144 -2.15 -13.60 4.72
CA GLN A 144 -0.80 -14.11 4.50
C GLN A 144 0.14 -12.94 4.19
N ASP A 145 1.40 -13.11 4.58
CA ASP A 145 2.55 -12.29 4.23
C ASP A 145 3.67 -13.23 3.78
N ASN A 146 3.91 -13.31 2.48
CA ASN A 146 4.96 -14.15 1.91
C ASN A 146 6.17 -13.28 1.54
N GLU A 147 7.30 -13.52 2.20
CA GLU A 147 8.58 -12.89 1.85
C GLU A 147 9.16 -13.57 0.59
N ILE A 148 9.50 -12.78 -0.43
CA ILE A 148 10.05 -13.25 -1.70
C ILE A 148 11.44 -12.66 -1.94
N LEU A 149 12.38 -13.48 -2.40
CA LEU A 149 13.74 -13.07 -2.71
C LEU A 149 13.80 -12.49 -4.14
N LEU A 150 14.06 -11.18 -4.26
CA LEU A 150 14.10 -10.45 -5.54
C LEU A 150 15.47 -10.55 -6.22
N GLY A 151 15.83 -11.76 -6.66
CA GLY A 151 17.02 -12.00 -7.49
C GLY A 151 18.37 -11.62 -6.85
N GLY A 152 18.39 -11.33 -5.54
CA GLY A 152 19.59 -10.95 -4.79
C GLY A 152 20.03 -9.49 -4.95
N ILE A 153 19.23 -8.63 -5.57
CA ILE A 153 19.53 -7.20 -5.72
C ILE A 153 18.98 -6.43 -4.53
N ILE A 154 19.76 -5.50 -4.03
CA ILE A 154 19.35 -4.58 -2.98
C ILE A 154 18.60 -3.42 -3.63
N ILE A 155 17.35 -3.18 -3.22
CA ILE A 155 16.57 -2.04 -3.68
C ILE A 155 16.66 -0.92 -2.65
N ASP A 156 17.55 0.03 -2.90
CA ASP A 156 17.84 1.19 -2.04
C ASP A 156 17.59 2.53 -2.73
N SER A 157 17.01 2.52 -3.94
CA SER A 157 16.65 3.72 -4.69
C SER A 157 15.15 3.78 -4.98
N ILE A 158 14.64 5.01 -4.98
CA ILE A 158 13.29 5.35 -5.41
C ILE A 158 13.26 6.26 -6.65
N ASN A 159 14.39 6.50 -7.31
CA ASN A 159 14.45 7.36 -8.51
C ASN A 159 13.75 6.67 -9.69
N ASP A 160 12.72 7.34 -10.23
CA ASP A 160 11.81 6.78 -11.25
C ASP A 160 11.24 5.40 -10.86
N ALA A 161 11.04 5.18 -9.56
CA ALA A 161 10.63 3.90 -9.01
C ALA A 161 9.17 3.56 -9.33
N VAL A 162 8.96 2.38 -9.93
CA VAL A 162 7.63 1.85 -10.22
C VAL A 162 7.63 0.32 -10.17
N ALA A 163 6.54 -0.26 -9.67
CA ALA A 163 6.22 -1.66 -9.85
C ALA A 163 4.81 -1.83 -10.42
N CYS A 164 4.61 -2.85 -11.24
CA CYS A 164 3.29 -3.22 -11.72
C CYS A 164 3.22 -4.71 -12.06
N PHE A 165 2.02 -5.26 -11.97
CA PHE A 165 1.72 -6.55 -12.59
C PHE A 165 1.23 -6.34 -14.03
N THR A 166 1.46 -7.31 -14.91
CA THR A 166 0.79 -7.33 -16.22
C THR A 166 -0.72 -7.49 -16.04
N ASN A 167 -1.51 -7.05 -17.04
CA ASN A 167 -2.98 -7.08 -16.97
C ASN A 167 -3.56 -8.48 -16.71
N ASP A 168 -2.88 -9.53 -17.19
CA ASP A 168 -3.24 -10.94 -16.97
C ASP A 168 -2.72 -11.51 -15.63
N GLY A 169 -1.95 -10.72 -14.89
CA GLY A 169 -1.33 -11.08 -13.61
C GLY A 169 -0.29 -12.19 -13.73
N GLN A 170 0.33 -12.37 -14.90
CA GLN A 170 1.34 -13.43 -15.11
C GLN A 170 2.78 -12.96 -14.91
N LYS A 171 2.99 -11.65 -14.74
CA LYS A 171 4.32 -11.07 -14.51
C LYS A 171 4.26 -9.93 -13.51
N LEU A 172 5.35 -9.77 -12.77
CA LEU A 172 5.65 -8.61 -11.95
C LEU A 172 6.84 -7.87 -12.56
N ALA A 173 6.64 -6.60 -12.89
CA ALA A 173 7.69 -5.69 -13.35
C ALA A 173 8.07 -4.73 -12.23
N ILE A 174 9.37 -4.53 -12.03
CA ILE A 174 9.92 -3.56 -11.08
C ILE A 174 10.98 -2.75 -11.83
N TYR A 175 10.94 -1.43 -11.71
CA TYR A 175 11.88 -0.55 -12.38
C TYR A 175 12.33 0.58 -11.45
N ASN A 176 13.62 0.91 -11.50
CA ASN A 176 14.15 2.20 -11.09
C ASN A 176 15.32 2.60 -12.01
N PHE A 177 15.71 3.86 -11.93
CA PHE A 177 16.76 4.42 -12.77
C PHE A 177 18.11 3.71 -12.58
N GLU A 178 18.49 3.39 -11.34
CA GLU A 178 19.81 2.86 -10.99
C GLU A 178 20.01 1.42 -11.45
N ASN A 179 18.96 0.61 -11.31
CA ASN A 179 19.06 -0.83 -11.51
C ASN A 179 18.32 -1.33 -12.75
N GLY A 180 17.57 -0.47 -13.42
CA GLY A 180 16.83 -0.80 -14.64
C GLY A 180 15.55 -1.58 -14.38
N LEU A 181 15.10 -2.30 -15.41
CA LEU A 181 13.86 -3.08 -15.40
C LEU A 181 14.13 -4.54 -15.04
N TRP A 182 13.36 -5.05 -14.08
CA TRP A 182 13.24 -6.48 -13.80
C TRP A 182 11.84 -6.96 -14.08
N LEU A 183 11.77 -8.16 -14.64
CA LEU A 183 10.53 -8.81 -14.99
C LEU A 183 10.56 -10.24 -14.46
N TYR A 184 9.65 -10.54 -13.56
CA TYR A 184 9.48 -11.85 -12.93
C TYR A 184 8.26 -12.53 -13.54
N ASP A 185 8.36 -13.83 -13.81
CA ASP A 185 7.16 -14.64 -14.00
C ASP A 185 6.42 -14.73 -12.67
N PHE A 186 5.09 -14.67 -12.71
CA PHE A 186 4.25 -14.67 -11.52
C PHE A 186 3.06 -15.60 -11.70
N ASN A 187 2.93 -16.58 -10.82
CA ASN A 187 1.77 -17.45 -10.73
C ASN A 187 0.76 -16.89 -9.74
N ARG A 188 -0.18 -16.08 -10.23
CA ARG A 188 -1.23 -15.47 -9.40
C ARG A 188 -2.12 -16.46 -8.62
N CYS A 189 -2.07 -17.77 -8.89
CA CYS A 189 -2.78 -18.77 -8.08
C CYS A 189 -2.02 -19.19 -6.82
N THR A 190 -0.68 -19.10 -6.83
CA THR A 190 0.18 -19.58 -5.74
C THR A 190 0.99 -18.46 -5.10
N GLY A 191 1.20 -17.35 -5.81
CA GLY A 191 2.06 -16.25 -5.37
C GLY A 191 3.55 -16.50 -5.64
N GLU A 192 3.90 -17.48 -6.48
CA GLU A 192 5.28 -17.80 -6.90
C GLU A 192 5.75 -16.92 -8.06
#